data_AF-K1ZEC1-F1
#
_entry.id   AF-K1ZEC1-F1
#
_cell.length_a   1.000
_cell.length_b   1.000
_cell.length_c   1.000
_cell.angle_alpha   90.00
_cell.angle_beta   90.00
_cell.angle_gamma   90.00
#
_symmetry.space_group_name_H-M   'P 1'
#
loop_
_entity.id
_entity.type
_entity.pdbx_description
1 polymer ?
#
loop_
_entity_poly.entity_id
_entity_poly.type
_entity_poly.pdbx_seq_one_letter_code
_entity_poly.pdbx_strand_id
1 'polypeptide(L)'
;MGLGQLITSIVATLSFGNIYLLLIIAALCSLMLGMGLPTTANYIVVASLMVPVITEVGQMNGFVVPLIAAHLYCFYFGILADDTPPVCL
;
A
#
# COMPACT_ATOMS: atom_id res chain seq x y z
N MET A 1 17.22 -6.54 -7.41
CA MET A 1 16.02 -6.44 -6.54
C MET A 1 14.99 -5.62 -7.30
N GLY A 2 13.78 -6.14 -7.51
CA GLY A 2 12.72 -5.36 -8.14
C GLY A 2 12.27 -4.21 -7.25
N LEU A 3 11.67 -3.17 -7.82
CA LEU A 3 11.17 -2.00 -7.05
C LEU A 3 10.18 -2.43 -5.96
N GLY A 4 9.29 -3.37 -6.26
CA GLY A 4 8.35 -3.94 -5.28
C GLY A 4 9.05 -4.63 -4.11
N GLN A 5 10.09 -5.43 -4.35
CA GLN A 5 10.85 -6.10 -3.28
C GLN A 5 11.60 -5.10 -2.38
N LEU A 6 12.11 -4.00 -2.94
CA LEU A 6 12.73 -2.94 -2.15
C LEU A 6 11.70 -2.29 -1.23
N ILE A 7 10.52 -1.97 -1.76
CA ILE A 7 9.42 -1.40 -0.98
C ILE A 7 8.99 -2.39 0.10
N THR A 8 8.80 -3.68 -0.21
CA THR A 8 8.47 -4.72 0.79
C THR A 8 9.50 -4.75 1.91
N SER A 9 10.79 -4.70 1.58
CA SER A 9 11.87 -4.77 2.58
C SER A 9 11.92 -3.53 3.47
N ILE A 10 11.72 -2.34 2.90
CA ILE A 10 11.64 -1.07 3.64
C ILE A 10 10.44 -1.11 4.59
N VAL A 11 9.26 -1.41 4.06
CA VAL A 11 8.03 -1.45 4.85
C VAL A 11 8.11 -2.52 5.94
N ALA A 12 8.63 -3.71 5.66
CA ALA A 12 8.83 -4.76 6.65
C ALA A 12 9.76 -4.30 7.79
N THR A 13 10.85 -3.63 7.45
CA THR A 13 11.81 -3.11 8.43
C THR A 13 11.19 -2.02 9.31
N LEU A 14 10.46 -1.07 8.71
CA LEU A 14 9.78 0.01 9.44
C LEU A 14 8.60 -0.50 10.28
N SER A 15 7.98 -1.61 9.89
CA SER A 15 6.81 -2.15 10.60
C SER A 15 7.19 -2.86 11.91
N PHE A 16 8.48 -3.23 12.10
CA PHE A 16 8.96 -3.98 13.27
C PHE A 16 8.13 -5.25 13.60
N GLY A 17 7.56 -5.86 12.57
CA GLY A 17 6.67 -7.01 12.68
C GLY A 17 5.25 -6.74 13.20
N ASN A 18 4.88 -5.47 13.41
CA ASN A 18 3.54 -5.08 13.82
C ASN A 18 2.63 -4.81 12.62
N ILE A 19 1.55 -5.59 12.50
CA ILE A 19 0.58 -5.48 11.41
C ILE A 19 -0.13 -4.12 11.35
N TYR A 20 -0.38 -3.48 12.49
CA TYR A 20 -1.03 -2.17 12.51
C TYR A 20 -0.11 -1.08 11.94
N LEU A 21 1.19 -1.16 12.27
CA LEU A 21 2.21 -0.28 11.69
C LEU A 21 2.37 -0.53 10.19
N LEU A 22 2.39 -1.80 9.76
CA LEU A 22 2.41 -2.17 8.34
C LEU A 22 1.29 -1.47 7.57
N LEU A 23 0.06 -1.56 8.06
CA LEU A 23 -1.10 -0.97 7.42
C LEU A 23 -0.95 0.56 7.36
N ILE A 24 -0.56 1.21 8.46
CA ILE A 24 -0.35 2.67 8.48
C ILE A 24 0.70 3.10 7.45
N ILE A 25 1.85 2.41 7.38
CA ILE A 25 2.89 2.72 6.41
C ILE A 25 2.39 2.48 4.98
N ALA A 26 1.70 1.36 4.73
CA ALA A 26 1.12 1.06 3.43
C ALA A 26 0.06 2.08 3.00
N ALA A 27 -0.74 2.61 3.93
CA ALA A 27 -1.68 3.70 3.67
C ALA A 27 -0.95 4.97 3.24
N LEU A 28 0.09 5.38 3.98
CA LEU A 28 0.89 6.55 3.64
C LEU A 28 1.58 6.39 2.27
N CYS A 29 2.15 5.23 1.98
CA CYS A 29 2.72 4.94 0.67
C CYS A 29 1.66 4.98 -0.43
N SER A 30 0.47 4.41 -0.19
CA SER A 30 -0.63 4.44 -1.16
C SER A 30 -1.10 5.87 -1.45
N LEU A 31 -1.18 6.71 -0.42
CA LEU A 31 -1.52 8.13 -0.56
C LEU A 31 -0.47 8.88 -1.38
N MET A 32 0.83 8.69 -1.09
CA MET A 32 1.90 9.38 -1.82
C MET A 32 2.04 8.90 -3.27
N LEU A 33 1.84 7.61 -3.53
CA LEU A 33 1.94 7.03 -4.88
C LEU A 33 0.73 7.35 -5.75
N GLY A 34 -0.43 7.58 -5.15
CA GLY A 34 -1.68 7.83 -5.88
C GLY A 34 -1.89 9.27 -6.35
N MET A 35 -1.09 10.21 -5.88
CA MET A 35 -1.24 11.64 -6.18
C MET A 35 -1.00 11.96 -7.66
N GLY A 36 -1.94 12.64 -8.31
CA GLY A 36 -1.76 13.20 -9.67
C GLY A 36 -1.98 12.22 -10.83
N LEU A 37 -2.55 11.04 -10.57
CA LEU A 37 -2.91 10.04 -11.57
C LEU A 37 -4.44 9.91 -11.71
N PRO A 38 -4.99 9.65 -12.90
CA PRO A 38 -6.41 9.31 -13.03
C PRO A 38 -6.71 8.03 -12.25
N THR A 39 -7.90 7.96 -11.63
CA THR A 39 -8.32 6.93 -10.66
C THR A 39 -7.99 5.48 -11.07
N THR A 40 -8.18 5.12 -12.34
CA THR A 40 -7.83 3.79 -12.86
C THR A 40 -6.32 3.54 -12.84
N ALA A 41 -5.52 4.51 -13.29
CA ALA A 41 -4.05 4.39 -13.32
C ALA A 41 -3.47 4.36 -11.91
N ASN A 42 -4.01 5.18 -11.02
CA ASN A 42 -3.66 5.20 -9.60
C ASN A 42 -3.84 3.81 -8.97
N TYR A 43 -5.04 3.21 -9.09
CA TYR A 43 -5.30 1.88 -8.54
C TYR A 43 -4.31 0.83 -9.07
N ILE A 44 -4.04 0.82 -10.38
CA ILE A 44 -3.10 -0.14 -10.98
C ILE A 44 -1.70 -0.01 -10.37
N VAL A 45 -1.20 1.23 -10.26
CA VAL A 45 0.14 1.50 -9.70
C VAL A 45 0.20 1.09 -8.24
N VAL A 46 -0.73 1.57 -7.41
CA VAL A 46 -0.75 1.28 -5.97
C VAL A 46 -0.93 -0.21 -5.73
N ALA A 47 -1.89 -0.86 -6.38
CA ALA A 47 -2.15 -2.29 -6.16
C ALA A 47 -0.97 -3.18 -6.60
N SER A 48 -0.29 -2.83 -7.71
CA SER A 48 0.88 -3.60 -8.18
C SER A 48 2.06 -3.59 -7.21
N LEU A 49 2.15 -2.58 -6.35
CA LEU A 49 3.23 -2.40 -5.38
C LEU A 49 2.82 -2.78 -3.96
N MET A 50 1.64 -2.34 -3.50
CA MET A 50 1.23 -2.46 -2.10
C MET A 50 0.52 -3.77 -1.76
N VAL A 51 -0.23 -4.37 -2.69
CA VAL A 51 -0.88 -5.67 -2.45
C VAL A 51 0.14 -6.74 -2.06
N PRO A 52 1.22 -6.98 -2.84
CA PRO A 52 2.21 -7.99 -2.46
C PRO A 52 2.90 -7.64 -1.13
N VAL A 53 3.17 -6.36 -0.85
CA VAL A 53 3.77 -5.92 0.42
C VAL A 53 2.89 -6.29 1.60
N ILE A 54 1.58 -5.98 1.54
CA ILE A 54 0.64 -6.24 2.64
C ILE A 54 0.48 -7.75 2.85
N THR A 55 0.38 -8.55 1.78
CA THR A 55 0.19 -9.99 1.88
C THR A 55 1.46 -10.71 2.35
N GLU A 56 2.64 -10.36 1.80
CA GLU A 56 3.91 -10.97 2.16
C GLU A 56 4.32 -10.61 3.59
N VAL A 57 4.32 -9.33 3.93
CA VAL A 57 4.69 -8.89 5.29
C VAL A 57 3.64 -9.32 6.31
N GLY A 58 2.35 -9.35 5.95
CA GLY A 58 1.31 -9.95 6.78
C GLY A 58 1.62 -11.41 7.10
N GLN A 59 1.86 -12.23 6.08
CA GLN A 59 2.18 -13.65 6.27
C GLN A 59 3.45 -13.87 7.10
N MET A 60 4.50 -13.08 6.86
CA MET A 60 5.75 -13.15 7.63
C MET A 60 5.54 -12.91 9.13
N ASN A 61 4.50 -12.16 9.50
CA ASN A 61 4.16 -11.85 10.89
C ASN A 61 3.00 -12.70 11.45
N GLY A 62 2.63 -13.78 10.75
CA GLY A 62 1.59 -14.71 11.18
C GLY A 62 0.15 -14.26 10.87
N PHE A 63 -0.04 -13.20 10.09
CA PHE A 63 -1.34 -12.69 9.67
C PHE A 63 -1.65 -13.07 8.22
N VAL A 64 -2.67 -13.87 8.02
CA VAL A 64 -3.16 -14.17 6.65
C VAL A 64 -4.14 -13.08 6.25
N VAL A 65 -3.71 -12.18 5.36
CA VAL A 65 -4.57 -11.15 4.78
C VAL A 65 -5.23 -11.72 3.52
N PRO A 66 -6.57 -11.79 3.43
CA PRO A 66 -7.25 -12.18 2.21
C PRO A 66 -6.86 -11.25 1.05
N LEU A 67 -6.57 -11.81 -0.12
CA LEU A 67 -6.10 -11.04 -1.28
C LEU A 67 -7.06 -9.90 -1.64
N ILE A 68 -8.37 -10.18 -1.61
CA ILE A 68 -9.41 -9.19 -1.88
C ILE A 68 -9.39 -8.03 -0.88
N ALA A 69 -9.08 -8.29 0.39
CA ALA A 69 -8.99 -7.26 1.41
C ALA A 69 -7.79 -6.33 1.15
N ALA A 70 -6.65 -6.88 0.72
CA ALA A 70 -5.49 -6.08 0.32
C ALA A 70 -5.79 -5.21 -0.92
N HIS A 71 -6.50 -5.74 -1.91
CA HIS A 71 -6.92 -4.97 -3.08
C HIS A 71 -7.88 -3.83 -2.72
N LEU A 72 -8.90 -4.10 -1.90
CA LEU A 72 -9.85 -3.09 -1.45
C LEU A 72 -9.19 -2.02 -0.58
N TYR A 73 -8.22 -2.41 0.24
CA TYR A 73 -7.41 -1.49 1.03
C TYR A 73 -6.64 -0.52 0.14
N CYS A 74 -5.91 -1.05 -0.85
CA CYS A 74 -5.15 -0.24 -1.81
C CYS A 74 -6.06 0.65 -2.65
N PHE A 75 -7.24 0.15 -3.04
CA PHE A 75 -8.24 0.90 -3.78
C PHE A 75 -8.79 2.08 -2.95
N TYR A 76 -9.12 1.84 -1.69
CA TYR A 76 -9.63 2.87 -0.78
C TYR A 76 -8.63 4.01 -0.61
N PHE A 77 -7.37 3.70 -0.26
CA PHE A 77 -6.35 4.73 -0.09
C PHE A 77 -5.90 5.35 -1.41
N GLY A 78 -5.98 4.62 -2.52
CA GLY A 78 -5.77 5.18 -3.86
C GLY A 78 -6.77 6.29 -4.16
N ILE A 79 -8.07 6.05 -3.98
CA ILE A 79 -9.09 7.09 -4.19
C ILE A 79 -8.89 8.25 -3.21
N LEU A 80 -8.67 7.95 -1.93
CA LEU A 80 -8.46 8.98 -0.91
C LEU A 80 -7.23 9.86 -1.20
N ALA A 81 -6.22 9.35 -1.92
CA ALA A 81 -5.04 10.10 -2.31
C ALA A 81 -5.35 11.34 -3.16
N ASP A 82 -6.39 11.27 -3.99
CA ASP A 82 -6.83 12.37 -4.86
C ASP A 82 -7.50 13.49 -4.04
N ASP A 83 -8.21 13.10 -2.96
CA ASP A 83 -8.86 14.03 -2.03
C ASP A 83 -7.89 14.63 -0.98
N THR A 84 -6.67 14.09 -0.82
CA THR A 84 -5.75 14.51 0.25
C THR A 84 -4.80 15.63 -0.23
N PRO A 85 -4.53 16.70 0.57
CA PRO A 85 -3.55 17.72 0.19
C PRO A 85 -2.17 17.07 0.01
N PRO A 86 -1.35 17.39 -1.02
CA PRO A 86 -1.32 18.55 -1.93
C PRO A 86 -2.13 18.55 -3.25
N VAL A 87 -2.88 17.49 -3.62
CA VAL A 87 -3.56 17.48 -4.95
C VAL A 87 -4.93 18.15 -4.93
N CYS A 88 -5.60 18.23 -3.77
CA CYS A 88 -6.98 18.75 -3.59
C CYS A 88 -7.42 19.71 -4.71
N LEU A 89 -8.12 19.16 -5.71
CA LEU A 89 -8.78 19.91 -6.77
C LEU A 89 -10.11 20.49 -6.27
#